data_AF-A0A9D3TBI9-F1
#
_entry.id   AF-A0A9D3TBI9-F1
#
_cell.length_a   1.000
_cell.length_b   1.000
_cell.length_c   1.000
_cell.angle_alpha   90.00
_cell.angle_beta   90.00
_cell.angle_gamma   90.00
#
_symmetry.space_group_name_H-M   'P 1'
#
loop_
_entity.id
_entity.type
_entity.pdbx_description
1 polymer ?
#
loop_
_entity_poly.entity_id
_entity_poly.type
_entity_poly.pdbx_seq_one_letter_code
_entity_poly.pdbx_strand_id
1 'polypeptide(L)'
;MEKAVLDNAHDTWIQKDQEDPDNHEIANIDWIPCKDFTINLGSKQIEEYISTWELHPSWLFSLKFLEEKELEFHKQYHYKSQWSIPTARTPIPKATACVYFIIQISKIKPPTLPVEVYFQVESCRLTHRPGKTRFREKWLRDVIESKTLLRDTVDF
;
A
#
# COMPACT_ATOMS: atom_id res chain seq x y z
N MET A 1 -28.92 2.00 24.15
CA MET A 1 -27.66 1.58 24.81
C MET A 1 -26.58 1.13 23.80
N GLU A 2 -26.81 1.28 22.49
CA GLU A 2 -25.90 0.73 21.44
C GLU A 2 -25.10 1.82 20.69
N LYS A 3 -25.45 3.10 20.83
CA LYS A 3 -24.67 4.23 20.26
C LYS A 3 -23.37 4.51 20.99
N ALA A 4 -23.32 4.29 22.31
CA ALA A 4 -22.16 4.63 23.14
C ALA A 4 -20.91 3.77 22.88
N VAL A 5 -21.07 2.58 22.26
CA VAL A 5 -19.94 1.67 21.99
C VAL A 5 -19.21 2.03 20.69
N LEU A 6 -19.91 2.64 19.72
CA LEU A 6 -19.32 3.08 18.45
C LEU A 6 -18.57 4.41 18.61
N ASP A 7 -19.09 5.32 19.44
CA ASP A 7 -18.43 6.59 19.75
C ASP A 7 -17.15 6.34 20.56
N ASN A 8 -17.16 5.41 21.52
CA ASN A 8 -15.97 5.01 22.28
C ASN A 8 -14.87 4.38 21.41
N ALA A 9 -15.24 3.64 20.36
CA ALA A 9 -14.24 3.13 19.43
C ALA A 9 -13.54 4.33 18.78
N HIS A 10 -14.30 5.23 18.13
CA HIS A 10 -13.79 6.43 17.46
C HIS A 10 -12.86 7.27 18.38
N ASP A 11 -13.27 7.50 19.63
CA ASP A 11 -12.49 8.25 20.62
C ASP A 11 -11.20 7.54 21.09
N THR A 12 -11.20 6.20 21.11
CA THR A 12 -10.00 5.41 21.46
C THR A 12 -8.98 5.43 20.31
N TRP A 13 -9.42 5.56 19.05
CA TRP A 13 -8.52 5.64 17.88
C TRP A 13 -7.83 7.00 17.76
N ILE A 14 -8.49 8.09 18.16
CA ILE A 14 -7.93 9.45 18.14
C ILE A 14 -6.74 9.58 19.11
N GLN A 15 -6.76 8.84 20.24
CA GLN A 15 -5.68 8.90 21.23
C GLN A 15 -4.36 8.27 20.75
N LYS A 16 -4.38 7.36 19.79
CA LYS A 16 -3.18 6.66 19.31
C LYS A 16 -2.36 7.45 18.28
N ASP A 17 -2.92 8.54 17.74
CA ASP A 17 -2.32 9.36 16.68
C ASP A 17 -1.42 10.50 17.24
N GLN A 18 -1.23 10.56 18.57
CA GLN A 18 -0.43 11.60 19.25
C GLN A 18 0.98 11.19 19.69
N GLU A 19 1.46 9.99 19.36
CA GLU A 19 2.87 9.63 19.60
C GLU A 19 3.77 10.14 18.46
N ASP A 20 4.78 10.93 18.86
CA ASP A 20 5.78 11.58 18.01
C ASP A 20 6.47 10.57 17.06
N PRO A 21 6.34 10.72 15.72
CA PRO A 21 6.67 9.65 14.77
C PRO A 21 8.15 9.56 14.36
N ASP A 22 9.04 10.40 14.89
CA ASP A 22 10.35 10.68 14.25
C ASP A 22 11.53 9.81 14.72
N ASN A 23 11.32 8.86 15.64
CA ASN A 23 12.43 8.06 16.21
C ASN A 23 12.32 6.53 16.00
N HIS A 24 11.50 6.08 15.05
CA HIS A 24 11.38 4.67 14.71
C HIS A 24 12.05 4.38 13.36
N GLU A 25 12.91 3.35 13.32
CA GLU A 25 13.58 2.91 12.10
C GLU A 25 12.57 2.60 10.98
N ILE A 26 12.80 3.16 9.79
CA ILE A 26 11.93 2.90 8.64
C ILE A 26 12.22 1.48 8.14
N ALA A 27 11.27 0.57 8.36
CA ALA A 27 11.40 -0.81 7.93
C ALA A 27 11.59 -0.93 6.40
N ASN A 28 12.43 -1.88 6.01
CA ASN A 28 12.71 -2.23 4.63
C ASN A 28 13.13 -3.71 4.55
N ILE A 29 13.18 -4.23 3.33
CA ILE A 29 13.65 -5.58 3.03
C ILE A 29 14.82 -5.57 2.05
N ASP A 30 15.51 -6.69 1.96
CA ASP A 30 16.56 -6.91 0.96
C ASP A 30 15.94 -7.30 -0.38
N TRP A 31 15.83 -6.31 -1.28
CA TRP A 31 15.30 -6.50 -2.62
C TRP A 31 16.24 -7.36 -3.48
N ILE A 32 15.66 -8.22 -4.32
CA ILE A 32 16.43 -9.18 -5.10
C ILE A 32 17.32 -8.51 -6.16
N PRO A 33 18.50 -9.08 -6.49
CA PRO A 33 19.28 -8.62 -7.63
C PRO A 33 18.51 -8.65 -8.95
N CYS A 34 18.82 -7.69 -9.83
CA CYS A 34 18.18 -7.54 -11.13
C CYS A 34 18.23 -8.82 -12.00
N LYS A 35 19.34 -9.57 -11.96
CA LYS A 35 19.52 -10.82 -12.73
C LYS A 35 18.57 -11.95 -12.32
N ASP A 36 18.16 -11.99 -11.06
CA ASP A 36 17.40 -13.12 -10.48
C ASP A 36 15.89 -12.80 -10.41
N PHE A 37 15.49 -11.63 -10.90
CA PHE A 37 14.12 -11.16 -10.82
C PHE A 37 13.17 -11.98 -11.70
N THR A 38 12.00 -12.29 -11.14
CA THR A 38 10.84 -12.82 -11.88
C THR A 38 9.56 -12.16 -11.35
N ILE A 39 8.49 -12.14 -12.15
CA ILE A 39 7.21 -11.52 -11.76
C ILE A 39 6.67 -12.12 -10.45
N ASN A 40 6.72 -13.44 -10.30
CA ASN A 40 6.24 -14.12 -9.09
C ASN A 40 7.08 -13.76 -7.85
N LEU A 41 8.39 -13.61 -8.02
CA LEU A 41 9.28 -13.23 -6.93
C LEU A 41 9.09 -11.76 -6.55
N GLY A 42 8.84 -10.89 -7.53
CA GLY A 42 8.41 -9.51 -7.31
C GLY A 42 7.15 -9.44 -6.46
N SER A 43 6.12 -10.25 -6.77
CA SER A 43 4.90 -10.32 -5.94
C SER A 43 5.21 -10.72 -4.50
N LYS A 44 6.01 -11.78 -4.29
CA LYS A 44 6.39 -12.25 -2.95
C LYS A 44 7.16 -11.20 -2.15
N GLN A 45 8.10 -10.50 -2.77
CA GLN A 45 8.86 -9.45 -2.09
C GLN A 45 7.99 -8.22 -1.79
N ILE A 46 7.00 -7.90 -2.64
CA ILE A 46 6.02 -6.86 -2.31
C ILE A 46 5.18 -7.27 -1.10
N GLU A 47 4.72 -8.53 -1.03
CA GLU A 47 3.98 -9.04 0.15
C GLU A 47 4.84 -9.01 1.42
N GLU A 48 6.10 -9.43 1.32
CA GLU A 48 7.07 -9.35 2.41
C GLU A 48 7.29 -7.91 2.86
N TYR A 49 7.47 -6.97 1.94
CA TYR A 49 7.59 -5.56 2.27
C TYR A 49 6.31 -5.00 2.91
N ILE A 50 5.14 -5.36 2.40
CA ILE A 50 3.85 -4.98 2.98
C ILE A 50 3.71 -5.52 4.40
N SER A 51 4.24 -6.71 4.71
CA SER A 51 4.21 -7.28 6.05
C SER A 51 4.99 -6.46 7.08
N THR A 52 5.92 -5.61 6.63
CA THR A 52 6.62 -4.64 7.49
C THR A 52 5.78 -3.42 7.82
N TRP A 53 4.63 -3.23 7.18
CA TRP A 53 3.74 -2.12 7.47
C TRP A 53 2.94 -2.39 8.74
N GLU A 54 2.98 -1.45 9.68
CA GLU A 54 2.28 -1.52 10.95
C GLU A 54 0.78 -1.16 10.79
N LEU A 55 0.06 -1.98 10.03
CA LEU A 55 -1.37 -1.80 9.79
C LEU A 55 -2.21 -2.56 10.82
N HIS A 56 -3.40 -2.03 11.11
CA HIS A 56 -4.39 -2.74 11.91
C HIS A 56 -4.77 -4.09 11.26
N PRO A 57 -4.87 -5.20 12.01
CA PRO A 57 -5.15 -6.54 11.45
C PRO A 57 -6.47 -6.69 10.68
N SER A 58 -7.40 -5.75 10.83
CA SER A 58 -8.66 -5.73 10.06
C SER A 58 -8.47 -5.35 8.59
N TRP A 59 -7.31 -4.79 8.23
CA TRP A 59 -6.97 -4.54 6.83
C TRP A 59 -6.66 -5.85 6.13
N LEU A 60 -7.43 -6.13 5.07
CA LEU A 60 -7.15 -7.22 4.14
C LEU A 60 -6.75 -6.64 2.79
N PHE A 61 -5.85 -7.33 2.10
CA PHE A 61 -5.45 -6.96 0.75
C PHE A 61 -5.34 -8.16 -0.18
N SER A 62 -5.38 -7.85 -1.48
CA SER A 62 -4.98 -8.77 -2.55
C SER A 62 -3.96 -8.07 -3.43
N LEU A 63 -2.91 -8.79 -3.83
CA LEU A 63 -1.89 -8.30 -4.75
C LEU A 63 -2.11 -8.91 -6.15
N LYS A 64 -2.04 -8.08 -7.18
CA LYS A 64 -2.19 -8.51 -8.57
C LYS A 64 -1.12 -7.86 -9.45
N PHE A 65 -0.46 -8.67 -10.27
CA PHE A 65 0.37 -8.18 -11.37
C PHE A 65 -0.52 -7.57 -12.46
N LEU A 66 -0.14 -6.40 -12.96
CA LEU A 66 -0.86 -5.67 -13.99
C LEU A 66 -0.22 -5.86 -15.36
N GLU A 67 1.04 -5.44 -15.50
CA GLU A 67 1.72 -5.39 -16.80
C GLU A 67 3.24 -5.31 -16.67
N GLU A 68 3.93 -5.69 -17.74
CA GLU A 68 5.35 -5.42 -18.00
C GLU A 68 5.45 -4.33 -19.07
N LYS A 69 6.31 -3.34 -18.84
CA LYS A 69 6.61 -2.25 -19.75
C LYS A 69 8.09 -2.23 -20.10
N GLU A 70 8.39 -2.46 -21.36
CA GLU A 70 9.73 -2.30 -21.93
C GLU A 70 9.98 -0.83 -22.27
N LEU A 71 10.98 -0.21 -21.65
CA LEU A 71 11.40 1.16 -21.96
C LEU A 71 12.84 1.14 -22.48
N GLU A 72 13.30 2.25 -23.05
CA GLU A 72 14.61 2.34 -23.70
C GLU A 72 15.76 1.87 -22.79
N PHE A 73 15.76 2.32 -21.53
CA PHE A 73 16.87 2.11 -20.59
C PHE A 73 16.54 1.17 -19.41
N HIS A 74 15.29 0.73 -19.29
CA HIS A 74 14.85 -0.12 -18.19
C HIS A 74 13.56 -0.87 -18.53
N LYS A 75 13.27 -1.90 -17.74
CA LYS A 75 11.99 -2.61 -17.74
C LYS A 75 11.23 -2.26 -16.47
N GLN A 76 9.91 -2.14 -16.56
CA GLN A 76 9.04 -1.91 -15.41
C GLN A 76 8.01 -3.02 -15.27
N TYR A 77 7.79 -3.45 -14.04
CA TYR A 77 6.81 -4.45 -13.67
C TYR A 77 5.83 -3.80 -12.71
N HIS A 78 4.58 -3.69 -13.14
CA HIS A 78 3.53 -2.95 -12.43
C HIS A 78 2.65 -3.93 -11.66
N TYR A 79 2.42 -3.63 -10.39
CA TYR A 79 1.57 -4.41 -9.50
C TYR A 79 0.56 -3.48 -8.82
N LYS A 80 -0.57 -4.05 -8.43
CA LYS A 80 -1.60 -3.36 -7.66
C LYS A 80 -1.96 -4.20 -6.45
N SER A 81 -1.81 -3.61 -5.28
CA SER A 81 -2.45 -4.11 -4.07
C SER A 81 -3.78 -3.37 -3.88
N GLN A 82 -4.85 -4.12 -3.59
CA GLN A 82 -6.17 -3.57 -3.30
C GLN A 82 -6.56 -3.92 -1.87
N TRP A 83 -6.88 -2.90 -1.09
CA TRP A 83 -7.06 -2.91 0.34
C TRP A 83 -8.51 -2.59 0.74
N SER A 84 -8.97 -3.24 1.80
CA SER A 84 -10.29 -2.98 2.38
C SER A 84 -10.42 -3.52 3.80
N ILE A 85 -11.46 -3.09 4.52
CA ILE A 85 -11.85 -3.61 5.84
C ILE A 85 -13.26 -4.21 5.70
N PRO A 86 -13.40 -5.53 5.49
CA PRO A 86 -14.70 -6.18 5.51
C PRO A 86 -15.25 -6.25 6.93
N THR A 87 -16.57 -6.15 7.07
CA THR A 87 -17.27 -6.33 8.35
C THR A 87 -18.42 -7.31 8.20
N ALA A 88 -18.92 -7.87 9.29
CA ALA A 88 -20.09 -8.76 9.25
C ALA A 88 -21.33 -8.10 8.61
N ARG A 89 -21.47 -6.77 8.75
CA ARG A 89 -22.57 -6.00 8.15
C ARG A 89 -22.32 -5.63 6.69
N THR A 90 -21.05 -5.56 6.27
CA THR A 90 -20.62 -5.23 4.91
C THR A 90 -19.48 -6.16 4.47
N PRO A 91 -19.79 -7.44 4.18
CA PRO A 91 -18.75 -8.43 3.83
C PRO A 91 -18.08 -8.10 2.50
N ILE A 92 -18.80 -7.42 1.60
CA ILE A 92 -18.26 -6.80 0.40
C ILE A 92 -18.13 -5.29 0.69
N PRO A 93 -16.91 -4.77 0.87
CA PRO A 93 -16.68 -3.37 1.16
C PRO A 93 -17.17 -2.47 0.02
N LYS A 94 -17.85 -1.38 0.37
CA LYS A 94 -18.42 -0.46 -0.62
C LYS A 94 -17.38 0.45 -1.28
N ALA A 95 -16.19 0.54 -0.71
CA ALA A 95 -15.05 1.27 -1.24
C ALA A 95 -13.75 0.51 -0.88
N THR A 96 -12.75 0.65 -1.73
CA THR A 96 -11.42 0.04 -1.57
C THR A 96 -10.34 1.09 -1.81
N ALA A 97 -9.17 0.86 -1.23
CA ALA A 97 -7.96 1.63 -1.47
C ALA A 97 -6.98 0.82 -2.35
N CYS A 98 -6.33 1.44 -3.33
CA CYS A 98 -5.28 0.79 -4.12
C CYS A 98 -3.89 1.38 -3.83
N VAL A 99 -2.87 0.54 -3.73
CA VAL A 99 -1.46 0.95 -3.78
C VAL A 99 -0.80 0.28 -4.96
N TYR A 100 -0.23 1.09 -5.84
CA TYR A 100 0.48 0.67 -7.04
C TYR A 100 1.95 0.55 -6.74
N PHE A 101 2.55 -0.58 -7.12
CA PHE A 101 3.98 -0.82 -7.01
C PHE A 101 4.59 -0.92 -8.40
N ILE A 102 5.79 -0.36 -8.55
CA ILE A 102 6.58 -0.46 -9.76
C ILE A 102 7.95 -1.01 -9.35
N ILE A 103 8.28 -2.19 -9.87
CA ILE A 103 9.63 -2.73 -9.80
C ILE A 103 10.32 -2.41 -11.12
N GLN A 104 11.50 -1.82 -11.05
CA GLN A 104 12.27 -1.35 -12.18
C GLN A 104 13.62 -2.05 -12.25
N ILE A 105 13.93 -2.57 -13.43
CA ILE A 105 15.22 -3.19 -13.76
C ILE A 105 15.92 -2.35 -14.82
N SER A 106 17.07 -1.77 -14.48
CA SER A 106 17.86 -1.01 -15.44
C SER A 106 18.61 -1.92 -16.40
N LYS A 107 18.67 -1.53 -17.67
CA LYS A 107 19.49 -2.20 -18.71
C LYS A 107 20.95 -1.78 -18.70
N ILE A 108 21.26 -0.68 -18.00
CA ILE A 108 22.59 -0.05 -18.00
C ILE A 108 23.34 -0.40 -16.71
N LYS A 109 22.63 -0.52 -15.58
CA LYS A 109 23.24 -0.82 -14.29
C LYS A 109 23.69 -2.29 -14.20
N PRO A 110 24.73 -2.59 -13.40
CA PRO A 110 25.17 -3.96 -13.18
C PRO A 110 24.00 -4.83 -12.68
N PRO A 111 23.82 -6.04 -13.25
CA PRO A 111 22.66 -6.87 -12.92
C PRO A 111 22.75 -7.51 -11.52
N THR A 112 23.88 -7.35 -10.85
CA THR A 112 24.11 -7.74 -9.45
C THR A 112 23.48 -6.77 -8.44
N LEU A 113 23.10 -5.55 -8.87
CA LEU A 113 22.44 -4.59 -7.99
C LEU A 113 20.98 -4.98 -7.75
N PRO A 114 20.42 -4.65 -6.57
CA PRO A 114 19.01 -4.90 -6.28
C PRO A 114 18.10 -4.14 -7.24
N VAL A 115 16.90 -4.69 -7.47
CA VAL A 115 15.85 -4.01 -8.24
C VAL A 115 15.44 -2.70 -7.56
N GLU A 116 15.06 -1.71 -8.36
CA GLU A 116 14.51 -0.47 -7.82
C GLU A 116 13.01 -0.61 -7.62
N VAL A 117 12.51 -0.24 -6.45
CA VAL A 117 11.08 -0.35 -6.14
C VAL A 117 10.50 0.99 -5.78
N TYR A 118 9.32 1.26 -6.31
CA TYR A 118 8.53 2.46 -6.09
C TYR A 118 7.10 2.08 -5.75
N PHE A 119 6.43 2.89 -4.95
CA PHE A 119 5.00 2.72 -4.70
C PHE A 119 4.25 4.03 -4.58
N GLN A 120 2.94 3.98 -4.85
CA GLN A 120 2.05 5.12 -4.82
C GLN A 120 0.65 4.69 -4.42
N VAL A 121 0.04 5.43 -3.50
CA VAL A 121 -1.37 5.27 -3.14
C VAL A 121 -2.24 5.90 -4.22
N GLU A 122 -3.36 5.29 -4.57
CA GLU A 122 -4.27 5.83 -5.57
C GLU A 122 -4.72 7.27 -5.24
N SER A 123 -4.99 8.06 -6.28
CA SER A 123 -5.32 9.48 -6.17
C SER A 123 -4.24 10.37 -5.54
N CYS A 124 -3.10 9.81 -5.10
CA CYS A 124 -1.91 10.55 -4.70
C CYS A 124 -0.94 10.63 -5.89
N ARG A 125 -0.31 11.81 -6.08
CA ARG A 125 0.74 12.00 -7.11
C ARG A 125 2.15 11.74 -6.60
N LEU A 126 2.31 11.56 -5.29
CA LEU A 126 3.60 11.34 -4.68
C LEU A 126 4.04 9.88 -4.88
N THR A 127 5.28 9.70 -5.30
CA THR A 127 5.89 8.38 -5.47
C THR A 127 6.88 8.16 -4.33
N HIS A 128 6.78 7.02 -3.68
CA HIS A 128 7.56 6.64 -2.52
C HIS A 128 8.55 5.53 -2.85
N ARG A 129 9.59 5.41 -2.00
CA ARG A 129 10.58 4.33 -2.08
C ARG A 129 10.59 3.53 -0.77
N PRO A 130 10.62 2.19 -0.83
CA PRO A 130 10.85 1.35 0.34
C PRO A 130 12.08 1.77 1.14
N GLY A 131 12.00 1.75 2.46
CA GLY A 131 13.09 2.18 3.37
C GLY A 131 13.38 3.68 3.38
N LYS A 132 12.66 4.50 2.61
CA LYS A 132 12.78 5.98 2.63
C LYS A 132 11.51 6.67 3.12
N THR A 133 10.37 5.99 3.05
CA THR A 133 9.10 6.51 3.56
C THR A 133 8.36 5.43 4.31
N ARG A 134 7.98 5.72 5.56
CA ARG A 134 7.09 4.86 6.33
C ARG A 134 5.68 4.94 5.75
N PHE A 135 5.12 3.79 5.41
CA PHE A 135 3.72 3.72 4.98
C PHE A 135 2.80 4.07 6.16
N ARG A 136 1.83 4.96 5.95
CA ARG A 136 0.87 5.36 6.99
C ARG A 136 -0.50 4.76 6.69
N GLU A 137 -1.07 4.05 7.66
CA GLU A 137 -2.42 3.49 7.54
C GLU A 137 -3.46 4.56 7.15
N LYS A 138 -3.30 5.78 7.66
CA LYS A 138 -4.12 6.95 7.32
C LYS A 138 -4.28 7.15 5.81
N TRP A 139 -3.25 6.88 5.01
CA TRP A 139 -3.35 7.02 3.55
C TRP A 139 -4.39 6.11 2.92
N LEU A 140 -4.59 4.90 3.44
CA LEU A 140 -5.65 4.01 2.97
C LEU A 140 -7.03 4.48 3.45
N ARG A 141 -7.11 4.98 4.69
CA ARG A 141 -8.36 5.52 5.28
C ARG A 141 -8.85 6.72 4.51
N ASP A 142 -7.98 7.71 4.28
CA ASP A 142 -8.31 8.95 3.57
C ASP A 142 -8.90 8.66 2.18
N VAL A 143 -8.36 7.65 1.47
CA VAL A 143 -8.85 7.22 0.17
C VAL A 143 -10.26 6.61 0.26
N ILE A 144 -10.49 5.68 1.20
CA ILE A 144 -11.78 5.03 1.38
C ILE A 144 -12.86 6.03 1.82
N GLU A 145 -12.53 6.91 2.76
CA GLU A 145 -13.43 7.95 3.26
C GLU A 145 -13.80 8.92 2.15
N SER A 146 -12.82 9.41 1.38
CA SER A 146 -13.07 10.30 0.24
C SER A 146 -14.00 9.67 -0.81
N LYS A 147 -13.79 8.38 -1.15
CA LYS A 147 -14.67 7.65 -2.08
C LYS A 147 -16.08 7.45 -1.51
N THR A 148 -16.20 7.23 -0.21
CA THR A 148 -17.50 7.02 0.45
C THR A 148 -18.30 8.31 0.49
N LEU A 149 -17.67 9.43 0.85
CA LEU A 149 -18.30 10.76 0.86
C LEU A 149 -18.83 11.16 -0.52
N LEU A 150 -18.03 10.97 -1.58
CA LEU A 150 -18.44 11.26 -2.94
C LEU A 150 -19.61 10.41 -3.39
N ARG A 151 -19.62 9.11 -3.06
CA ARG A 151 -20.73 8.22 -3.41
C ARG A 151 -22.04 8.68 -2.77
N ASP A 152 -22.00 9.07 -1.51
CA ASP A 152 -23.21 9.47 -0.78
C ASP A 152 -23.73 10.87 -1.20
N THR A 153 -22.96 11.61 -2.00
CA THR A 153 -23.34 12.93 -2.55
C THR A 153 -23.97 12.84 -3.95
N VAL A 154 -23.88 11.70 -4.63
CA VAL A 154 -24.41 11.50 -5.99
C VAL A 154 -25.67 10.62 -5.92
N ASP A 155 -26.83 11.23 -6.10
CA ASP A 155 -28.09 10.51 -6.34
C ASP A 155 -28.15 10.06 -7.81
N PHE A 156 -28.38 8.78 -8.04
CA PHE A 156 -28.57 8.18 -9.37
C PHE A 156 -30.06 7.92 -9.65
#